data_AF-A0AAX3ERT6-F1
#
_entry.id   AF-A0AAX3ERT6-F1
#
_cell.length_a   1.000
_cell.length_b   1.000
_cell.length_c   1.000
_cell.angle_alpha   90.00
_cell.angle_beta   90.00
_cell.angle_gamma   90.00
#
_symmetry.space_group_name_H-M   'P 1'
#
loop_
_entity.id
_entity.type
_entity.pdbx_description
1 polymer ?
#
loop_
_entity_poly.entity_id
_entity_poly.type
_entity_poly.pdbx_seq_one_letter_code
_entity_poly.pdbx_strand_id
1 'polypeptide(L)'
;MIAEVIQIFLHTASGHLGALASLYASAEVHFSPALLIRAVIENCAHAVWVLGNDPDESSENRLARAYLEELMSAEEARKNAGRMHTRSHTSYVQSDQAYKALKRQVLARFPDATREGLGHRQLNGQVLPGLESSVMWMYELTEKHGGTIGQDSASGIYGFLSNRTHPTLYPARQRRRWHDEGDGRLVAYLHVEIGDLYKEARIAVAAFYNALNYTISYFGWPTTEINRLEEQLEEAMPTFFRD
;
A
#
# COMPACT_ATOMS: atom_id res chain seq x y z
N MET A 1 -5.39 -0.51 -18.88
CA MET A 1 -4.27 -1.24 -18.25
C MET A 1 -3.43 -0.37 -17.31
N ILE A 2 -2.45 0.45 -17.73
CA ILE A 2 -1.61 1.21 -16.76
C ILE A 2 -2.48 2.06 -15.81
N ALA A 3 -3.32 2.93 -16.36
CA ALA A 3 -4.23 3.77 -15.58
C ALA A 3 -5.21 2.97 -14.72
N GLU A 4 -5.63 1.79 -15.19
CA GLU A 4 -6.59 0.92 -14.52
C GLU A 4 -5.97 0.25 -13.28
N VAL A 5 -4.75 -0.30 -13.41
CA VAL A 5 -3.99 -0.87 -12.27
C VAL A 5 -3.78 0.19 -11.19
N ILE A 6 -3.35 1.39 -11.58
CA ILE A 6 -3.13 2.51 -10.66
C ILE A 6 -4.43 2.92 -9.98
N GLN A 7 -5.52 3.06 -10.76
CA GLN A 7 -6.84 3.41 -10.23
C GLN A 7 -7.33 2.37 -9.22
N ILE A 8 -7.15 1.08 -9.48
CA ILE A 8 -7.56 0.02 -8.55
C ILE A 8 -6.81 0.14 -7.21
N PHE A 9 -5.50 0.35 -7.24
CA PHE A 9 -4.70 0.53 -6.03
C PHE A 9 -5.11 1.79 -5.25
N LEU A 10 -5.21 2.95 -5.93
CA LEU A 10 -5.62 4.19 -5.27
C LEU A 10 -7.06 4.11 -4.75
N HIS A 11 -7.98 3.47 -5.47
CA HIS A 11 -9.34 3.26 -5.00
C HIS A 11 -9.36 2.36 -3.75
N THR A 12 -8.59 1.29 -3.75
CA THR A 12 -8.44 0.39 -2.58
C THR A 12 -7.85 1.15 -1.39
N ALA A 13 -6.81 1.95 -1.59
CA ALA A 13 -6.25 2.82 -0.56
C ALA A 13 -7.30 3.81 0.00
N SER A 14 -8.10 4.44 -0.87
CA SER A 14 -9.19 5.34 -0.43
C SER A 14 -10.24 4.62 0.42
N GLY A 15 -10.59 3.38 0.07
CA GLY A 15 -11.50 2.54 0.85
C GLY A 15 -10.92 2.22 2.24
N HIS A 16 -9.63 1.91 2.32
CA HIS A 16 -8.95 1.68 3.60
C HIS A 16 -8.87 2.95 4.47
N LEU A 17 -8.71 4.14 3.87
CA LEU A 17 -8.81 5.41 4.60
C LEU A 17 -10.22 5.63 5.18
N GLY A 18 -11.26 5.33 4.40
CA GLY A 18 -12.65 5.40 4.89
C GLY A 18 -12.92 4.45 6.06
N ALA A 19 -12.37 3.23 6.00
CA ALA A 19 -12.42 2.28 7.11
C ALA A 19 -11.65 2.79 8.34
N LEU A 20 -10.48 3.42 8.14
CA LEU A 20 -9.67 3.99 9.22
C LEU A 20 -10.42 5.12 9.93
N ALA A 21 -11.05 6.01 9.16
CA ALA A 21 -11.89 7.08 9.69
C ALA A 21 -13.05 6.53 10.53
N SER A 22 -13.68 5.43 10.08
CA SER A 22 -14.76 4.77 10.82
C SER A 22 -14.29 4.19 12.16
N LEU A 23 -13.11 3.55 12.20
CA LEU A 23 -12.52 3.05 13.44
C LEU A 23 -12.19 4.17 14.42
N TYR A 24 -11.65 5.29 13.92
CA TYR A 24 -11.37 6.45 14.77
C TYR A 24 -12.65 7.08 15.31
N ALA A 25 -13.71 7.20 14.49
CA ALA A 25 -15.00 7.70 14.93
C ALA A 25 -15.67 6.81 16.00
N SER A 26 -15.46 5.50 15.94
CA SER A 26 -15.99 4.54 16.92
C SER A 26 -15.05 4.25 18.10
N ALA A 27 -13.89 4.92 18.18
CA ALA A 27 -12.84 4.68 19.17
C ALA A 27 -12.27 3.23 19.19
N GLU A 28 -12.37 2.50 18.08
CA GLU A 28 -11.82 1.15 17.90
C GLU A 28 -10.34 1.20 17.48
N VAL A 29 -9.47 1.65 18.40
CA VAL A 29 -8.11 2.16 18.09
C VAL A 29 -6.95 1.34 18.67
N HIS A 30 -7.25 0.36 19.51
CA HIS A 30 -6.27 -0.65 19.89
C HIS A 30 -6.03 -1.55 18.66
N PHE A 31 -4.83 -1.89 18.21
CA PHE A 31 -4.61 -2.92 17.17
C PHE A 31 -5.03 -2.58 15.72
N SER A 32 -6.33 -2.45 15.41
CA SER A 32 -6.87 -2.40 14.04
C SER A 32 -6.32 -1.29 13.12
N PRO A 33 -6.02 -0.06 13.61
CA PRO A 33 -5.54 1.01 12.72
C PRO A 33 -4.29 0.68 11.92
N ALA A 34 -3.33 -0.04 12.52
CA ALA A 34 -2.06 -0.35 11.86
C ALA A 34 -2.24 -1.20 10.59
N LEU A 35 -3.26 -2.06 10.57
CA LEU A 35 -3.59 -2.88 9.40
C LEU A 35 -4.06 -2.02 8.22
N LEU A 36 -4.93 -1.06 8.50
CA LEU A 36 -5.45 -0.17 7.46
C LEU A 36 -4.38 0.81 6.98
N ILE A 37 -3.60 1.39 7.89
CA ILE A 37 -2.50 2.31 7.53
C ILE A 37 -1.49 1.59 6.63
N ARG A 38 -1.09 0.37 7.01
CA ARG A 38 -0.19 -0.46 6.19
C ARG A 38 -0.79 -0.73 4.82
N ALA A 39 -2.05 -1.12 4.75
CA ALA A 39 -2.72 -1.39 3.47
C ALA A 39 -2.79 -0.13 2.58
N VAL A 40 -3.08 1.06 3.15
CA VAL A 40 -3.04 2.32 2.41
C VAL A 40 -1.66 2.55 1.80
N ILE A 41 -0.61 2.47 2.62
CA ILE A 41 0.78 2.74 2.19
C ILE A 41 1.22 1.74 1.11
N GLU A 42 0.92 0.44 1.28
CA GLU A 42 1.28 -0.59 0.31
C GLU A 42 0.57 -0.36 -1.04
N ASN A 43 -0.73 -0.11 -1.04
CA ASN A 43 -1.47 0.19 -2.27
C ASN A 43 -0.90 1.44 -2.98
N CYS A 44 -0.60 2.50 -2.22
CA CYS A 44 0.00 3.72 -2.76
C CYS A 44 1.38 3.43 -3.37
N ALA A 45 2.20 2.63 -2.69
CA ALA A 45 3.54 2.27 -3.16
C ALA A 45 3.49 1.48 -4.47
N HIS A 46 2.56 0.54 -4.61
CA HIS A 46 2.35 -0.19 -5.87
C HIS A 46 1.87 0.73 -7.01
N ALA A 47 0.97 1.67 -6.73
CA ALA A 47 0.51 2.65 -7.71
C ALA A 47 1.68 3.50 -8.24
N VAL A 48 2.52 4.05 -7.36
CA VAL A 48 3.68 4.87 -7.75
C VAL A 48 4.75 4.02 -8.45
N TRP A 49 4.97 2.77 -8.01
CA TRP A 49 5.93 1.87 -8.65
C TRP A 49 5.57 1.59 -10.12
N VAL A 50 4.29 1.34 -10.42
CA VAL A 50 3.82 1.13 -11.80
C VAL A 50 4.17 2.33 -12.69
N LEU A 51 4.01 3.54 -12.18
CA LEU A 51 4.33 4.78 -12.91
C LEU A 51 5.84 4.98 -13.14
N GLY A 52 6.68 4.49 -12.23
CA GLY A 52 8.12 4.73 -12.24
C GLY A 52 8.49 6.16 -11.86
N ASN A 53 9.77 6.49 -11.87
CA ASN A 53 10.27 7.85 -11.61
C ASN A 53 11.09 8.47 -12.74
N ASP A 54 11.44 7.68 -13.76
CA ASP A 54 12.28 8.13 -14.86
C ASP A 54 11.35 8.70 -15.94
N PRO A 55 11.39 10.01 -16.24
CA PRO A 55 10.56 10.60 -17.28
C PRO A 55 10.96 10.10 -18.68
N ASP A 56 12.21 9.71 -18.87
CA ASP A 56 12.77 9.28 -20.15
C ASP A 56 12.64 7.77 -20.37
N GLU A 57 12.18 7.01 -19.37
CA GLU A 57 11.99 5.57 -19.55
C GLU A 57 10.89 5.27 -20.56
N SER A 58 11.08 4.19 -21.31
CA SER A 58 10.09 3.69 -22.27
C SER A 58 8.75 3.40 -21.59
N SER A 59 7.65 3.75 -22.26
CA SER A 59 6.29 3.34 -21.84
C SER A 59 6.14 1.83 -21.72
N GLU A 60 6.97 1.03 -22.40
CA GLU A 60 7.01 -0.43 -22.28
C GLU A 60 7.40 -0.89 -20.87
N ASN A 61 8.26 -0.15 -20.15
CA ASN A 61 8.62 -0.48 -18.78
C ASN A 61 7.41 -0.35 -17.86
N ARG A 62 6.66 0.74 -17.98
CA ARG A 62 5.42 0.97 -17.20
C ARG A 62 4.36 -0.06 -17.52
N LEU A 63 4.22 -0.41 -18.81
CA LEU A 63 3.33 -1.49 -19.24
C LEU A 63 3.77 -2.85 -18.65
N ALA A 64 5.07 -3.14 -18.62
CA ALA A 64 5.61 -4.36 -18.02
C ALA A 64 5.34 -4.42 -16.52
N ARG A 65 5.54 -3.31 -15.78
CA ARG A 65 5.20 -3.22 -14.34
C ARG A 65 3.71 -3.49 -14.11
N ALA A 66 2.84 -2.86 -14.89
CA ALA A 66 1.40 -3.11 -14.81
C ALA A 66 1.04 -4.59 -15.12
N TYR A 67 1.68 -5.23 -16.10
CA TYR A 67 1.47 -6.66 -16.36
C TYR A 67 1.97 -7.55 -15.23
N LEU A 68 3.05 -7.18 -14.55
CA LEU A 68 3.56 -7.92 -13.39
C LEU A 68 2.57 -7.90 -12.23
N GLU A 69 1.92 -6.77 -11.96
CA GLU A 69 0.84 -6.66 -10.97
C GLU A 69 -0.36 -7.55 -11.34
N GLU A 70 -0.84 -7.44 -12.58
CA GLU A 70 -1.95 -8.24 -13.09
C GLU A 70 -1.65 -9.75 -13.05
N LEU A 71 -0.42 -10.15 -13.43
CA LEU A 71 0.00 -11.55 -13.38
C LEU A 71 0.06 -12.07 -11.95
N MET A 72 0.58 -11.27 -11.02
CA MET A 72 0.63 -11.62 -9.60
C MET A 72 -0.79 -11.77 -9.03
N SER A 73 -1.68 -10.81 -9.31
CA SER A 73 -3.08 -10.84 -8.91
C SER A 73 -3.81 -12.07 -9.45
N ALA A 74 -3.72 -12.33 -10.77
CA ALA A 74 -4.35 -13.49 -11.40
C ALA A 74 -3.78 -14.82 -10.88
N GLU A 75 -2.47 -14.87 -10.58
CA GLU A 75 -1.86 -16.05 -9.98
C GLU A 75 -2.41 -16.34 -8.58
N GLU A 76 -2.49 -15.32 -7.71
CA GLU A 76 -3.02 -15.46 -6.36
C GLU A 76 -4.51 -15.79 -6.36
N ALA A 77 -5.30 -15.16 -7.23
CA ALA A 77 -6.71 -15.50 -7.41
C ALA A 77 -6.90 -16.98 -7.76
N ARG A 78 -6.11 -17.49 -8.72
CA ARG A 78 -6.10 -18.91 -9.10
C ARG A 78 -5.69 -19.82 -7.94
N LYS A 79 -4.60 -19.49 -7.23
CA LYS A 79 -4.10 -20.27 -6.08
C LYS A 79 -5.18 -20.34 -4.99
N ASN A 80 -5.79 -19.22 -4.64
CA ASN A 80 -6.76 -19.13 -3.56
C ASN A 80 -8.08 -19.81 -3.93
N ALA A 81 -8.58 -19.63 -5.16
CA ALA A 81 -9.76 -20.37 -5.62
C ALA A 81 -9.57 -21.89 -5.55
N GLY A 82 -8.37 -22.39 -5.89
CA GLY A 82 -8.05 -23.82 -5.81
C GLY A 82 -7.72 -24.34 -4.42
N ARG A 83 -7.50 -23.46 -3.43
CA ARG A 83 -7.33 -23.82 -2.01
C ARG A 83 -8.67 -23.81 -1.27
N MET A 84 -9.53 -22.83 -1.57
CA MET A 84 -10.87 -22.69 -0.99
C MET A 84 -11.84 -23.74 -1.54
N HIS A 85 -11.63 -24.19 -2.77
CA HIS A 85 -12.47 -25.17 -3.45
C HIS A 85 -11.63 -26.22 -4.16
N THR A 86 -12.28 -27.16 -4.86
CA THR A 86 -11.59 -28.09 -5.75
C THR A 86 -11.20 -27.41 -7.06
N ARG A 87 -10.23 -27.98 -7.78
CA ARG A 87 -9.83 -27.51 -9.12
C ARG A 87 -10.90 -27.70 -10.21
N SER A 88 -11.98 -28.42 -9.91
CA SER A 88 -13.14 -28.54 -10.79
C SER A 88 -14.19 -27.45 -10.55
N HIS A 89 -14.08 -26.68 -9.46
CA HIS A 89 -15.01 -25.60 -9.16
C HIS A 89 -14.89 -24.47 -10.19
N THR A 90 -16.02 -23.84 -10.52
CA THR A 90 -16.12 -22.81 -11.56
C THR A 90 -15.17 -21.64 -11.32
N SER A 91 -15.03 -21.19 -10.07
CA SER A 91 -14.12 -20.09 -9.72
C SER A 91 -12.64 -20.41 -10.02
N TYR A 92 -12.19 -21.65 -9.78
CA TYR A 92 -10.83 -22.07 -10.16
C TYR A 92 -10.68 -22.13 -11.67
N VAL A 93 -11.64 -22.75 -12.37
CA VAL A 93 -11.60 -22.88 -13.84
C VAL A 93 -11.52 -21.49 -14.50
N GLN A 94 -12.35 -20.54 -14.06
CA GLN A 94 -12.34 -19.17 -14.55
C GLN A 94 -11.02 -18.46 -14.25
N SER A 95 -10.53 -18.53 -13.01
CA SER A 95 -9.27 -17.88 -12.61
C SER A 95 -8.05 -18.48 -13.33
N ASP A 96 -8.02 -19.80 -13.53
CA ASP A 96 -6.95 -20.49 -14.28
C ASP A 96 -6.98 -20.12 -15.78
N GLN A 97 -8.17 -20.01 -16.38
CA GLN A 97 -8.32 -19.54 -17.75
C GLN A 97 -7.85 -18.09 -17.90
N ALA A 98 -8.25 -17.19 -16.99
CA ALA A 98 -7.82 -15.80 -16.99
C ALA A 98 -6.30 -15.67 -16.83
N TYR A 99 -5.70 -16.36 -15.86
CA TYR A 99 -4.26 -16.39 -15.66
C TYR A 99 -3.50 -16.89 -16.91
N LYS A 100 -3.97 -17.98 -17.53
CA LYS A 100 -3.36 -18.50 -18.77
C LYS A 100 -3.52 -17.54 -19.95
N ALA A 101 -4.67 -16.88 -20.07
CA ALA A 101 -4.92 -15.90 -21.12
C ALA A 101 -3.98 -14.69 -20.98
N LEU A 102 -3.88 -14.13 -19.76
CA LEU A 102 -2.97 -13.03 -19.46
C LEU A 102 -1.50 -13.41 -19.73
N LYS A 103 -1.07 -14.61 -19.32
CA LYS A 103 0.29 -15.09 -19.59
C LYS A 103 0.58 -15.21 -21.10
N ARG A 104 -0.39 -15.65 -21.91
CA ARG A 104 -0.24 -15.66 -23.38
C ARG A 104 -0.15 -14.25 -23.96
N GLN A 105 -0.97 -13.32 -23.46
CA GLN A 105 -0.93 -11.92 -23.89
C GLN A 105 0.44 -11.28 -23.59
N VAL A 106 1.00 -11.53 -22.41
CA VAL A 106 2.33 -11.04 -22.03
C VAL A 106 3.42 -11.59 -22.96
N LEU A 107 3.44 -12.91 -23.19
CA LEU A 107 4.40 -13.54 -24.09
C LEU A 107 4.27 -13.08 -25.55
N ALA A 108 3.07 -12.68 -25.99
CA ALA A 108 2.85 -12.12 -27.31
C ALA A 108 3.30 -10.64 -27.40
N ARG A 109 3.15 -9.88 -26.31
CA ARG A 109 3.50 -8.44 -26.26
C ARG A 109 4.99 -8.19 -26.06
N PHE A 110 5.66 -9.04 -25.30
CA PHE A 110 7.08 -8.95 -24.96
C PHE A 110 7.82 -10.18 -25.52
N PRO A 111 8.41 -10.09 -26.73
CA PRO A 111 9.06 -11.24 -27.39
C PRO A 111 10.19 -11.87 -26.58
N ASP A 112 10.90 -11.07 -25.77
CA ASP A 112 12.00 -11.52 -24.92
C ASP A 112 11.53 -12.07 -23.56
N ALA A 113 10.22 -12.06 -23.30
CA ALA A 113 9.68 -12.60 -22.06
C ALA A 113 9.84 -14.13 -22.02
N THR A 114 10.52 -14.63 -20.99
CA THR A 114 10.70 -16.06 -20.77
C THR A 114 9.77 -16.56 -19.66
N ARG A 115 9.44 -17.86 -19.70
CA ARG A 115 8.65 -18.48 -18.62
C ARG A 115 9.38 -18.42 -17.27
N GLU A 116 10.70 -18.52 -17.29
CA GLU A 116 11.56 -18.41 -16.12
C GLU A 116 11.54 -17.00 -15.55
N GLY A 117 11.74 -15.98 -16.39
CA GLY A 117 11.64 -14.57 -15.97
C GLY A 117 10.30 -14.26 -15.32
N LEU A 118 9.19 -14.68 -15.94
CA LEU A 118 7.86 -14.52 -15.34
C LEU A 118 7.72 -15.29 -14.01
N GLY A 119 8.39 -16.44 -13.85
CA GLY A 119 8.44 -17.19 -12.60
C GLY A 119 9.19 -16.45 -11.48
N HIS A 120 10.14 -15.59 -11.84
CA HIS A 120 10.85 -14.68 -10.95
C HIS A 120 10.23 -13.27 -10.89
N ARG A 121 9.00 -13.10 -11.39
CA ARG A 121 8.28 -11.81 -11.47
C ARG A 121 9.08 -10.73 -12.20
N GLN A 122 9.75 -11.14 -13.27
CA GLN A 122 10.55 -10.29 -14.12
C GLN A 122 9.95 -10.18 -15.53
N LEU A 123 9.88 -8.97 -16.05
CA LEU A 123 9.39 -8.67 -17.40
C LEU A 123 10.02 -7.38 -17.92
N ASN A 124 10.59 -7.42 -19.13
CA ASN A 124 11.20 -6.25 -19.78
C ASN A 124 12.24 -5.51 -18.89
N GLY A 125 13.09 -6.28 -18.20
CA GLY A 125 14.08 -5.73 -17.24
C GLY A 125 13.50 -5.25 -15.91
N GLN A 126 12.17 -5.17 -15.75
CA GLN A 126 11.51 -4.79 -14.51
C GLN A 126 11.31 -6.02 -13.62
N VAL A 127 11.42 -5.84 -12.31
CA VAL A 127 11.19 -6.88 -11.30
C VAL A 127 10.14 -6.37 -10.32
N LEU A 128 9.07 -7.14 -10.10
CA LEU A 128 8.02 -6.78 -9.13
C LEU A 128 8.62 -6.78 -7.71
N PRO A 129 8.67 -5.63 -7.03
CA PRO A 129 9.17 -5.56 -5.66
C PRO A 129 8.25 -6.33 -4.69
N GLY A 130 8.82 -6.74 -3.56
CA GLY A 130 8.02 -7.11 -2.39
C GLY A 130 7.38 -5.88 -1.74
N LEU A 131 6.43 -6.11 -0.84
CA LEU A 131 5.66 -5.04 -0.16
C LEU A 131 6.57 -4.02 0.55
N GLU A 132 7.57 -4.47 1.31
CA GLU A 132 8.50 -3.55 1.98
C GLU A 132 9.31 -2.75 0.96
N SER A 133 9.85 -3.42 -0.06
CA SER A 133 10.68 -2.80 -1.08
C SER A 133 9.91 -1.77 -1.91
N SER A 134 8.62 -1.99 -2.20
CA SER A 134 7.79 -0.99 -2.89
C SER A 134 7.58 0.24 -2.03
N VAL A 135 7.31 0.05 -0.72
CA VAL A 135 7.15 1.17 0.23
C VAL A 135 8.45 1.97 0.37
N MET A 136 9.60 1.30 0.47
CA MET A 136 10.89 1.98 0.56
C MET A 136 11.17 2.80 -0.71
N TRP A 137 10.90 2.23 -1.87
CA TRP A 137 11.07 2.93 -3.14
C TRP A 137 10.17 4.17 -3.25
N MET A 138 8.92 4.10 -2.79
CA MET A 138 8.01 5.25 -2.77
C MET A 138 8.52 6.38 -1.86
N TYR A 139 9.01 6.05 -0.66
CA TYR A 139 9.54 7.06 0.26
C TYR A 139 10.86 7.65 -0.21
N GLU A 140 11.75 6.86 -0.83
CA GLU A 140 12.96 7.36 -1.48
C GLU A 140 12.61 8.38 -2.58
N LEU A 141 11.57 8.12 -3.36
CA LEU A 141 11.08 9.07 -4.35
C LEU A 141 10.55 10.35 -3.71
N THR A 142 9.80 10.21 -2.61
CA THR A 142 9.24 11.35 -1.88
C THR A 142 10.35 12.23 -1.30
N GLU A 143 11.37 11.62 -0.69
CA GLU A 143 12.56 12.30 -0.15
C GLU A 143 13.30 13.10 -1.23
N LYS A 144 13.53 12.49 -2.41
CA LYS A 144 14.15 13.18 -3.56
C LYS A 144 13.41 14.44 -4.03
N HIS A 145 12.12 14.53 -3.72
CA HIS A 145 11.27 15.67 -4.08
C HIS A 145 10.92 16.56 -2.87
N GLY A 146 11.72 16.49 -1.80
CA GLY A 146 11.61 17.38 -0.64
C GLY A 146 10.75 16.85 0.51
N GLY A 147 10.38 15.58 0.50
CA GLY A 147 9.77 14.92 1.65
C GLY A 147 10.75 14.74 2.81
N THR A 148 10.24 14.72 4.04
CA THR A 148 11.04 14.63 5.26
C THR A 148 11.23 13.22 5.81
N ILE A 149 10.53 12.23 5.27
CA ILE A 149 10.68 10.83 5.67
C ILE A 149 11.78 10.20 4.82
N GLY A 150 12.98 10.10 5.41
CA GLY A 150 14.10 9.38 4.80
C GLY A 150 13.96 7.86 4.88
N GLN A 151 14.81 7.16 4.13
CA GLN A 151 14.77 5.70 3.96
C GLN A 151 14.75 4.90 5.28
N ASP A 152 15.60 5.24 6.25
CA ASP A 152 15.65 4.56 7.56
C ASP A 152 14.35 4.73 8.35
N SER A 153 13.76 5.93 8.30
CA SER A 153 12.48 6.22 8.95
C SER A 153 11.34 5.46 8.28
N ALA A 154 11.34 5.40 6.94
CA ALA A 154 10.37 4.63 6.19
C ALA A 154 10.43 3.13 6.55
N SER A 155 11.64 2.55 6.64
CA SER A 155 11.83 1.14 7.03
C SER A 155 11.35 0.90 8.46
N GLY A 156 11.69 1.79 9.40
CA GLY A 156 11.21 1.73 10.77
C GLY A 156 9.68 1.80 10.88
N ILE A 157 9.03 2.71 10.14
CA ILE A 157 7.57 2.83 10.09
C ILE A 157 6.95 1.55 9.54
N TYR A 158 7.44 1.05 8.40
CA TYR A 158 6.91 -0.17 7.79
C TYR A 158 7.09 -1.38 8.70
N GLY A 159 8.27 -1.56 9.29
CA GLY A 159 8.56 -2.64 10.24
C GLY A 159 7.67 -2.57 11.49
N PHE A 160 7.43 -1.38 12.02
CA PHE A 160 6.53 -1.20 13.16
C PHE A 160 5.08 -1.52 12.82
N LEU A 161 4.57 -1.03 11.69
CA LEU A 161 3.22 -1.33 11.21
C LEU A 161 3.06 -2.84 10.94
N SER A 162 4.02 -3.46 10.26
CA SER A 162 4.05 -4.90 9.99
C SER A 162 3.94 -5.72 11.28
N ASN A 163 4.76 -5.40 12.28
CA ASN A 163 4.71 -6.06 13.58
C ASN A 163 3.41 -5.85 14.35
N ARG A 164 2.67 -4.77 14.06
CA ARG A 164 1.34 -4.54 14.62
C ARG A 164 0.21 -5.27 13.89
N THR A 165 0.47 -5.71 12.66
CA THR A 165 -0.47 -6.52 11.87
C THR A 165 -0.29 -8.03 12.06
N HIS A 166 0.92 -8.46 12.43
CA HIS A 166 1.26 -9.86 12.63
C HIS A 166 1.29 -10.23 14.12
N PRO A 167 1.25 -11.54 14.46
CA PRO A 167 1.41 -12.01 15.84
C PRO A 167 2.81 -11.72 16.42
N THR A 168 3.05 -10.47 16.80
CA THR A 168 4.27 -10.01 17.45
C THR A 168 3.93 -9.41 18.83
N LEU A 169 4.67 -9.80 19.87
CA LEU A 169 4.33 -9.45 21.25
C LEU A 169 4.64 -8.00 21.63
N TYR A 170 5.74 -7.44 21.11
CA TYR A 170 6.24 -6.15 21.60
C TYR A 170 5.26 -4.97 21.36
N PRO A 171 4.54 -4.85 20.23
CA PRO A 171 3.67 -3.70 20.02
C PRO A 171 2.48 -3.70 20.97
N ALA A 172 1.93 -4.89 21.27
CA ALA A 172 0.88 -5.05 22.27
C ALA A 172 1.41 -4.75 23.68
N ARG A 173 2.66 -5.14 24.00
CA ARG A 173 3.29 -4.86 25.29
C ARG A 173 3.63 -3.38 25.48
N GLN A 174 4.09 -2.67 24.45
CA GLN A 174 4.38 -1.24 24.51
C GLN A 174 3.15 -0.39 24.83
N ARG A 175 1.96 -0.88 24.49
CA ARG A 175 0.69 -0.25 24.86
C ARG A 175 0.25 -0.56 26.29
N ARG A 176 0.90 -1.47 27.00
CA ARG A 176 0.52 -1.78 28.38
C ARG A 176 1.14 -0.79 29.36
N ARG A 177 0.31 -0.23 30.23
CA ARG A 177 0.73 0.52 31.41
C ARG A 177 0.27 -0.24 32.65
N TRP A 178 1.15 -0.34 33.64
CA TRP A 178 0.86 -0.99 34.91
C TRP A 178 0.43 0.07 35.92
N HIS A 179 -0.66 -0.21 36.62
CA HIS A 179 -1.24 0.67 37.62
C HIS A 179 -1.43 -0.13 38.91
N ASP A 180 -1.09 0.49 40.04
CA ASP A 180 -1.44 -0.03 41.37
C ASP A 180 -2.87 0.40 41.69
N GLU A 181 -3.75 -0.56 42.02
CA GLU A 181 -5.14 -0.30 42.39
C GLU A 181 -5.32 0.05 43.88
N GLY A 182 -4.24 0.17 44.64
CA GLY A 182 -4.25 0.61 46.04
C GLY A 182 -4.20 -0.52 47.08
N ASP A 183 -4.19 -1.77 46.62
CA ASP A 183 -3.99 -2.98 47.43
C ASP A 183 -2.62 -3.65 47.19
N GLY A 184 -1.73 -3.01 46.43
CA GLY A 184 -0.44 -3.54 46.00
C GLY A 184 -0.52 -4.46 44.79
N ARG A 185 -1.72 -4.68 44.21
CA ARG A 185 -1.90 -5.42 42.96
C ARG A 185 -1.63 -4.51 41.77
N LEU A 186 -0.71 -4.94 40.90
CA LEU A 186 -0.48 -4.31 39.61
C LEU A 186 -1.44 -4.85 38.56
N VAL A 187 -2.22 -3.96 37.95
CA VAL A 187 -3.12 -4.26 36.82
C VAL A 187 -2.59 -3.58 35.56
N ALA A 188 -2.57 -4.32 34.45
CA ALA A 188 -2.13 -3.80 33.16
C ALA A 188 -3.32 -3.32 32.32
N TYR A 189 -3.32 -2.05 31.96
CA TYR A 189 -4.28 -1.48 31.01
C TYR A 189 -3.61 -1.20 29.68
N LEU A 190 -4.37 -1.31 28.59
CA LEU A 190 -3.94 -0.83 27.30
C LEU A 190 -4.16 0.67 27.21
N HIS A 191 -3.11 1.38 26.84
CA HIS A 191 -3.09 2.82 26.70
C HIS A 191 -2.80 3.18 25.25
N VAL A 192 -3.56 4.15 24.74
CA VAL A 192 -3.39 4.75 23.42
C VAL A 192 -3.61 6.24 23.57
N GLU A 193 -2.64 7.04 23.16
CA GLU A 193 -2.74 8.50 23.21
C GLU A 193 -3.31 9.04 21.90
N ILE A 194 -4.09 10.12 21.99
CA ILE A 194 -4.64 10.78 20.79
C ILE A 194 -3.54 11.30 19.86
N GLY A 195 -2.41 11.73 20.43
CA GLY A 195 -1.26 12.19 19.65
C GLY A 195 -0.65 11.09 18.79
N ASP A 196 -0.64 9.84 19.26
CA ASP A 196 -0.18 8.70 18.47
C ASP A 196 -1.13 8.41 17.31
N LEU A 197 -2.45 8.47 17.57
CA LEU A 197 -3.47 8.28 16.55
C LEU A 197 -3.44 9.38 15.49
N TYR A 198 -3.17 10.62 15.88
CA TYR A 198 -3.00 11.72 14.95
C TYR A 198 -1.81 11.50 14.01
N LYS A 199 -0.66 11.06 14.55
CA LYS A 199 0.52 10.73 13.74
C LYS A 199 0.24 9.56 12.79
N GLU A 200 -0.42 8.52 13.28
CA GLU A 200 -0.86 7.37 12.50
C GLU A 200 -1.77 7.78 11.32
N ALA A 201 -2.77 8.62 11.58
CA ALA A 201 -3.66 9.16 10.57
C ALA A 201 -2.88 9.97 9.52
N ARG A 202 -2.00 10.87 9.98
CA ARG A 202 -1.17 11.71 9.12
C ARG A 202 -0.29 10.87 8.17
N ILE A 203 0.31 9.79 8.65
CA ILE A 203 1.13 8.90 7.80
C ILE A 203 0.29 8.28 6.67
N ALA A 204 -0.90 7.76 6.98
CA ALA A 204 -1.76 7.15 5.97
C ALA A 204 -2.23 8.18 4.92
N VAL A 205 -2.66 9.35 5.40
CA VAL A 205 -3.13 10.44 4.53
C VAL A 205 -2.01 10.98 3.66
N ALA A 206 -0.80 11.18 4.21
CA ALA A 206 0.36 11.65 3.46
C ALA A 206 0.76 10.68 2.35
N ALA A 207 0.79 9.37 2.62
CA ALA A 207 1.07 8.37 1.60
C ALA A 207 0.06 8.42 0.45
N PHE A 208 -1.24 8.51 0.78
CA PHE A 208 -2.30 8.60 -0.22
C PHE A 208 -2.25 9.90 -1.03
N TYR A 209 -2.14 11.04 -0.35
CA TYR A 209 -2.05 12.35 -1.00
C TYR A 209 -0.86 12.40 -1.96
N ASN A 210 0.33 11.96 -1.54
CA ASN A 210 1.53 11.98 -2.37
C ASN A 210 1.37 11.08 -3.61
N ALA A 211 0.83 9.86 -3.45
CA ALA A 211 0.60 8.96 -4.58
C ALA A 211 -0.47 9.48 -5.54
N LEU A 212 -1.53 10.11 -5.03
CA LEU A 212 -2.57 10.72 -5.84
C LEU A 212 -2.03 11.94 -6.61
N ASN A 213 -1.29 12.83 -5.94
CA ASN A 213 -0.65 13.98 -6.56
C ASN A 213 0.32 13.56 -7.66
N TYR A 214 1.15 12.56 -7.37
CA TYR A 214 2.08 11.98 -8.35
C TYR A 214 1.35 11.45 -9.59
N THR A 215 0.23 10.76 -9.37
CA THR A 215 -0.60 10.21 -10.46
C THR A 215 -1.25 11.32 -11.29
N ILE A 216 -1.82 12.34 -10.64
CA ILE A 216 -2.44 13.50 -11.32
C ILE A 216 -1.39 14.23 -12.17
N SER A 217 -0.21 14.49 -11.60
CA SER A 217 0.91 15.12 -12.29
C SER A 217 1.36 14.29 -13.49
N TYR A 218 1.49 12.97 -13.33
CA TYR A 218 1.91 12.07 -14.39
C TYR A 218 0.96 12.11 -15.61
N PHE A 219 -0.34 12.04 -15.37
CA PHE A 219 -1.33 12.04 -16.45
C PHE A 219 -1.73 13.44 -16.95
N GLY A 220 -1.22 14.51 -16.33
CA GLY A 220 -1.63 15.88 -16.64
C GLY A 220 -3.12 16.12 -16.37
N TRP A 221 -3.68 15.48 -15.34
CA TRP A 221 -5.09 15.61 -14.99
C TRP A 221 -5.39 16.96 -14.31
N PRO A 222 -6.65 17.44 -14.35
CA PRO A 222 -7.04 18.65 -13.64
C PRO A 222 -6.76 18.57 -12.13
N THR A 223 -6.27 19.66 -11.56
CA THR A 223 -5.85 19.71 -10.15
C THR A 223 -6.96 20.21 -9.20
N THR A 224 -8.15 20.52 -9.71
CA THR A 224 -9.24 21.11 -8.90
C THR A 224 -9.59 20.29 -7.66
N GLU A 225 -9.70 18.96 -7.79
CA GLU A 225 -10.07 18.10 -6.66
C GLU A 225 -8.92 17.90 -5.68
N ILE A 226 -7.67 17.87 -6.15
CA ILE A 226 -6.52 17.75 -5.23
C ILE A 226 -6.27 19.05 -4.46
N ASN A 227 -6.43 20.21 -5.10
CA ASN A 227 -6.36 21.50 -4.41
C ASN A 227 -7.45 21.60 -3.31
N ARG A 228 -8.67 21.11 -3.60
CA ARG A 228 -9.73 21.04 -2.58
C ARG A 228 -9.36 20.11 -1.43
N LEU A 229 -8.75 18.96 -1.74
CA LEU A 229 -8.26 18.04 -0.72
C LEU A 229 -7.17 18.71 0.14
N GLU A 230 -6.23 19.45 -0.45
CA GLU A 230 -5.20 20.20 0.28
C GLU A 230 -5.81 21.19 1.28
N GLU A 231 -6.81 21.96 0.87
CA GLU A 231 -7.54 22.88 1.76
C GLU A 231 -8.18 22.13 2.95
N GLN A 232 -8.83 20.99 2.68
CA GLN A 232 -9.45 20.16 3.73
C GLN A 232 -8.43 19.54 4.67
N LEU A 233 -7.26 19.14 4.15
CA LEU A 233 -6.19 18.58 4.95
C LEU A 233 -5.57 19.62 5.87
N GLU A 234 -5.32 20.84 5.40
CA GLU A 234 -4.78 21.90 6.25
C GLU A 234 -5.79 22.37 7.31
N GLU A 235 -7.09 22.35 7.00
CA GLU A 235 -8.15 22.62 7.98
C GLU A 235 -8.22 21.54 9.07
N ALA A 236 -8.22 20.26 8.68
CA ALA A 236 -8.40 19.14 9.60
C ALA A 236 -7.12 18.75 10.36
N MET A 237 -5.96 18.94 9.73
CA MET A 237 -4.64 18.61 10.25
C MET A 237 -3.71 19.81 10.06
N PRO A 238 -3.78 20.84 10.92
CA PRO A 238 -2.90 22.01 10.80
C PRO A 238 -1.43 21.60 10.68
N THR A 239 -0.69 22.32 9.84
CA THR A 239 0.70 22.03 9.48
C THR A 239 0.88 20.71 8.73
N PHE A 240 -0.13 20.21 8.00
CA PHE A 240 0.03 19.00 7.21
C PHE A 240 1.15 19.13 6.17
N PHE A 241 1.23 20.30 5.52
CA PHE A 241 2.23 20.61 4.49
C PHE A 241 3.45 21.39 5.00
N ARG A 242 3.51 21.68 6.30
CA ARG A 242 4.58 22.47 6.92
C ARG A 242 5.26 21.63 8.00
N ASP A 243 6.57 21.50 7.94
CA ASP A 243 7.35 20.94 9.05
C ASP A 243 7.33 21.86 10.27
#